data_AF-A0A1F7TEC8-F1
#
_entry.id   AF-A0A1F7TEC8-F1
#
_cell.length_a   1.000
_cell.length_b   1.000
_cell.length_c   1.000
_cell.angle_alpha   90.00
_cell.angle_beta   90.00
_cell.angle_gamma   90.00
#
_symmetry.space_group_name_H-M   'P 1'
#
loop_
_entity.id
_entity.type
_entity.pdbx_description
1 polymer ?
#
loop_
_entity_poly.entity_id
_entity_poly.type
_entity_poly.pdbx_seq_one_letter_code
_entity_poly.pdbx_strand_id
1 'polypeptide(L)' 'MTKTPFTKASCRVEFDYFLKGSVLKGTVDSGCTAVRTHFRVESGEPEERVLRLIRLAKQGCYAEKMVQTAVPL' A
#
# COMPACT_ATOMS: atom_id res chain seq x y z
N MET A 1 -3.27 20.68 5.39
CA MET A 1 -4.10 19.65 4.72
C MET A 1 -4.55 20.17 3.36
N THR A 2 -4.41 19.38 2.31
CA THR A 2 -4.98 19.69 0.99
C THR A 2 -6.48 19.41 0.99
N LYS A 3 -7.31 20.40 0.64
CA LYS A 3 -8.76 20.20 0.47
C LYS A 3 -9.02 19.83 -1.00
N THR A 4 -9.04 18.52 -1.31
CA THR A 4 -9.39 18.01 -2.64
C THR A 4 -10.66 17.17 -2.50
N PRO A 5 -11.83 17.66 -2.93
CA PRO A 5 -13.07 16.91 -2.83
C PRO A 5 -13.07 15.69 -3.76
N PHE A 6 -13.76 14.64 -3.35
CA PHE A 6 -14.08 13.45 -4.16
C PHE A 6 -15.42 12.91 -3.70
N THR A 7 -16.17 12.28 -4.60
CA THR A 7 -17.49 11.68 -4.29
C THR A 7 -17.36 10.24 -3.84
N LYS A 8 -16.40 9.51 -4.40
CA LYS A 8 -16.14 8.10 -4.07
C LYS A 8 -14.66 7.79 -4.17
N ALA A 9 -14.16 6.96 -3.27
CA ALA A 9 -12.82 6.40 -3.33
C ALA A 9 -12.85 4.94 -2.91
N SER A 10 -12.17 4.08 -3.66
CA SER A 10 -11.90 2.70 -3.28
C SER A 10 -10.47 2.32 -3.68
N CYS A 11 -9.93 1.31 -3.02
CA CYS A 11 -8.66 0.73 -3.40
C CYS A 11 -8.73 -0.80 -3.34
N ARG A 12 -7.97 -1.43 -4.22
CA ARG A 12 -7.71 -2.87 -4.21
C ARG A 12 -6.22 -3.06 -4.05
N VAL A 13 -5.82 -3.82 -3.04
CA VAL A 13 -4.41 -4.12 -2.75
C VAL A 13 -4.18 -5.61 -2.99
N GLU A 14 -3.14 -5.93 -3.75
CA GLU A 14 -2.69 -7.30 -4.01
C GLU A 14 -1.29 -7.48 -3.44
N PHE A 15 -1.05 -8.66 -2.87
CA PHE A 15 0.24 -9.04 -2.29
C PHE A 15 0.65 -10.42 -2.82
N ASP A 16 1.91 -10.52 -3.21
CA ASP A 16 2.52 -11.79 -3.59
C ASP A 16 3.32 -12.30 -2.39
N TYR A 17 2.66 -13.06 -1.50
CA TYR A 17 3.28 -13.61 -0.30
C TYR A 17 4.01 -14.93 -0.58
N PHE A 18 5.04 -15.21 0.21
CA PHE A 18 5.63 -16.54 0.32
C PHE A 18 5.80 -16.93 1.78
N LEU A 19 5.71 -18.23 2.02
CA LEU A 19 6.05 -18.89 3.27
C LEU A 19 6.70 -20.23 2.92
N LYS A 20 7.89 -20.50 3.44
CA LYS A 20 8.65 -21.72 3.17
C LYS A 20 9.39 -22.17 4.42
N GLY A 21 9.98 -23.37 4.35
CA GLY A 21 10.72 -23.98 5.44
C GLY A 21 9.84 -24.77 6.41
N SER A 22 10.32 -24.97 7.64
CA SER A 22 9.65 -25.80 8.65
C SER A 22 9.70 -25.16 10.02
N VAL A 23 8.52 -25.08 10.66
CA VAL A 23 8.37 -24.64 12.06
C VAL A 23 9.14 -25.56 13.00
N LEU A 24 8.96 -26.88 12.86
CA LEU A 24 9.63 -27.88 13.73
C LEU A 24 11.16 -27.85 13.62
N LYS A 25 11.69 -27.47 12.45
CA LYS A 25 13.14 -27.39 12.22
C LYS A 25 13.71 -25.97 12.42
N GLY A 26 12.90 -24.98 12.79
CA GLY A 26 13.34 -23.59 12.95
C GLY A 26 13.85 -22.93 11.67
N THR A 27 13.34 -23.34 10.50
CA THR A 27 13.79 -22.85 9.16
C THR A 27 12.72 -22.02 8.44
N VAL A 28 11.73 -21.51 9.18
CA VAL A 28 10.63 -20.73 8.60
C VAL A 28 11.20 -19.45 7.99
N ASP A 29 10.86 -19.21 6.73
CA ASP A 29 11.16 -17.98 6.02
C ASP A 29 9.88 -17.51 5.32
N SER A 30 9.56 -16.22 5.44
CA SER A 30 8.36 -15.63 4.89
C SER A 30 8.62 -14.23 4.39
N GLY A 31 7.74 -13.74 3.53
CA GLY A 31 7.84 -12.38 3.02
C GLY A 31 6.84 -12.10 1.92
N CYS A 32 7.08 -11.00 1.22
CA CYS A 32 6.28 -10.55 0.10
C CYS A 32 7.21 -10.09 -1.03
N THR A 33 7.01 -10.61 -2.25
CA THR A 33 7.85 -10.26 -3.41
C THR A 33 7.35 -9.01 -4.14
N ALA A 34 6.05 -8.75 -4.10
CA ALA A 34 5.46 -7.57 -4.71
C ALA A 34 4.14 -7.17 -4.05
N VAL A 35 3.89 -5.85 -4.04
CA VAL A 35 2.61 -5.26 -3.63
C VAL A 35 2.11 -4.32 -4.72
N ARG A 36 0.85 -4.48 -5.12
CA ARG A 36 0.19 -3.63 -6.12
C ARG A 36 -1.02 -2.96 -5.51
N THR A 37 -1.19 -1.66 -5.74
CA THR A 37 -2.35 -0.91 -5.27
C THR A 37 -3.06 -0.27 -6.45
N HIS A 38 -4.34 -0.59 -6.63
CA HIS A 38 -5.21 0.00 -7.64
C HIS A 38 -6.18 0.94 -6.95
N PHE A 39 -6.06 2.24 -7.23
CA PHE A 39 -6.99 3.25 -6.74
C PHE A 39 -8.08 3.54 -7.77
N ARG A 40 -9.31 3.68 -7.31
CA ARG A 40 -10.42 4.22 -8.08
C ARG A 40 -10.99 5.40 -7.30
N VAL A 41 -10.91 6.59 -7.89
CA VAL A 41 -11.42 7.83 -7.29
C VAL A 41 -12.33 8.51 -8.29
N GLU A 42 -13.53 8.86 -7.84
CA GLU A 42 -14.50 9.65 -8.58
C GLU A 42 -14.46 11.08 -8.02
N SER A 43 -14.11 12.05 -8.85
CA SER A 43 -14.03 13.46 -8.48
C SER A 43 -14.26 14.35 -9.69
N GLY A 44 -14.83 15.54 -9.46
CA GLY A 44 -14.91 16.60 -10.46
C GLY A 44 -13.66 17.50 -10.50
N GLU A 45 -12.67 17.24 -9.65
CA GLU A 45 -11.40 17.98 -9.63
C GLU A 45 -10.48 17.54 -10.79
N PRO A 46 -9.53 18.40 -11.21
CA PRO A 46 -8.52 18.04 -12.19
C PRO A 46 -7.72 16.79 -11.76
N GLU A 47 -7.46 15.89 -12.72
CA GLU A 47 -6.77 14.62 -12.48
C GLU A 47 -5.45 14.80 -11.72
N GLU A 48 -4.64 15.80 -12.09
CA GLU A 48 -3.36 16.08 -11.43
C GLU A 48 -3.51 16.37 -9.93
N ARG A 49 -4.60 17.03 -9.54
CA ARG A 49 -4.91 17.34 -8.14
C ARG A 49 -5.28 16.08 -7.37
N VAL A 50 -6.03 15.17 -7.99
CA VAL A 50 -6.37 13.85 -7.44
C VAL A 50 -5.12 12.97 -7.32
N LEU A 51 -4.27 12.94 -8.35
CA LEU A 51 -3.01 12.20 -8.31
C LEU A 51 -2.07 12.72 -7.23
N ARG A 52 -1.99 14.05 -7.05
CA ARG A 52 -1.22 14.65 -5.96
C ARG A 52 -1.74 14.24 -4.58
N LEU A 53 -3.07 14.20 -4.40
CA LEU A 53 -3.69 13.70 -3.17
C LEU A 53 -3.28 12.24 -2.91
N ILE A 54 -3.39 11.36 -3.91
CA ILE A 54 -3.05 9.94 -3.79
C ILE A 54 -1.58 9.76 -3.41
N ARG A 55 -0.66 10.50 -4.04
CA ARG A 55 0.77 10.47 -3.72
C ARG A 55 1.05 10.85 -2.27
N LEU A 56 0.41 11.92 -1.78
CA LEU A 56 0.53 12.34 -0.38
C LEU A 56 -0.03 11.29 0.58
N ALA A 57 -1.17 10.67 0.24
CA ALA A 57 -1.74 9.59 1.04
C ALA A 57 -0.80 8.37 1.14
N LYS A 58 -0.17 7.97 0.03
CA LYS A 58 0.83 6.88 0.00
C LYS A 58 2.07 7.22 0.84
N GLN A 59 2.57 8.45 0.74
CA GLN A 59 3.71 8.90 1.56
C GLN A 59 3.43 8.83 3.07
N GLY A 60 2.20 9.12 3.50
CA GLY A 60 1.77 9.02 4.89
C GLY A 60 1.22 7.66 5.31
N CYS A 61 1.17 6.66 4.43
CA CYS A 61 0.55 5.38 4.73
C CYS A 61 1.48 4.50 5.58
N TYR A 62 1.14 4.29 6.85
CA TYR A 62 1.90 3.41 7.74
C TYR A 62 2.03 1.98 7.20
N ALA A 63 0.97 1.43 6.60
CA ALA A 63 1.00 0.07 6.03
C ALA A 63 2.04 -0.05 4.91
N GLU A 64 2.10 0.92 4.01
CA GLU A 64 3.14 0.94 2.97
C GLU A 64 4.54 1.09 3.55
N LYS A 65 4.70 1.90 4.61
CA LYS A 65 6.00 2.04 5.28
C LYS A 65 6.46 0.79 5.99
N MET A 66 5.54 0.01 6.57
CA MET A 66 5.87 -1.30 7.16
C MET A 66 6.28 -2.33 6.09
N VAL A 67 5.77 -2.22 4.86
CA VAL A 67 6.22 -3.07 3.75
C VAL A 67 7.58 -2.64 3.21
N GLN A 68 7.82 -1.32 3.09
CA GLN A 68 9.05 -0.77 2.50
C GLN A 68 10.25 -0.75 3.44
N THR A 69 10.01 -0.75 4.75
CA THR A 69 11.05 -0.55 5.76
C THR A 69 11.13 -1.77 6.64
N ALA A 70 12.33 -2.34 6.77
CA ALA A 70 12.58 -3.38 7.76
C ALA A 70 12.32 -2.80 9.17
N VAL A 71 11.52 -3.50 9.97
CA VAL A 71 11.33 -3.20 11.39
C VAL A 71 12.32 -4.07 12.16
N PRO A 72 13.45 -3.52 12.65
CA PRO A 72 14.42 -4.30 13.41
C PRO A 72 13.81 -4.77 14.73
N LEU A 73 14.22 -5.97 15.15
CA LEU A 73 13.92 -6.56 16.46
C LEU A 73 15.04 -6.22 17.45
#